data_AF-A0A3S0UFM1-F1
#
_entry.id   AF-A0A3S0UFM1-F1
#
_cell.length_a   1.000
_cell.length_b   1.000
_cell.length_c   1.000
_cell.angle_alpha   90.00
_cell.angle_beta   90.00
_cell.angle_gamma   90.00
#
_symmetry.space_group_name_H-M   'P 1'
#
loop_
_entity.id
_entity.type
_entity.pdbx_description
1 polymer ?
#
loop_
_entity_poly.entity_id
_entity_poly.type
_entity_poly.pdbx_seq_one_letter_code
_entity_poly.pdbx_strand_id
1 'polypeptide(L)'
;MRSCRGCGTPLVKRSQKVYCSNSCQAAARSDARTKRWLETGEAYVATYHDHYIRQYLADAQSGCCAICGGSTNWQNLPLTLVLDHIDGDPTNNRRENLRLVCPNCDSQLPTYKSRNRGNGRHFRRERYANGQSY
;
A
#
# COMPACT_ATOMS: atom_id res chain seq x y z
N MET A 1 8.36 16.42 -32.28
CA MET A 1 8.91 15.25 -31.57
C MET A 1 7.90 14.76 -30.54
N ARG A 2 7.76 13.45 -30.33
CA ARG A 2 6.90 12.92 -29.24
C ARG A 2 7.71 12.87 -27.95
N SER A 3 7.07 13.17 -26.83
CA SER A 3 7.71 13.16 -25.50
C SER A 3 7.08 12.09 -24.61
N CYS A 4 7.87 11.57 -23.67
CA CYS A 4 7.42 10.60 -22.67
C CYS A 4 6.36 11.21 -21.76
N ARG A 5 5.21 10.53 -21.58
CA ARG A 5 4.15 10.99 -20.66
C ARG A 5 4.53 10.94 -19.18
N GLY A 6 5.55 10.14 -18.81
CA GLY A 6 6.00 10.03 -17.42
C GLY A 6 7.09 11.05 -17.06
N CYS A 7 8.16 11.14 -17.85
CA CYS A 7 9.34 11.97 -17.51
C CYS A 7 9.61 13.12 -18.49
N GLY A 8 8.78 13.32 -19.52
CA GLY A 8 8.95 14.40 -20.51
C GLY A 8 10.10 14.19 -21.51
N THR A 9 10.99 13.22 -21.33
CA THR A 9 12.12 12.95 -22.23
C THR A 9 11.65 12.68 -23.67
N PRO A 10 12.36 13.19 -24.69
CA PRO A 10 12.05 12.89 -26.10
C PRO A 10 12.08 11.39 -26.40
N LEU A 11 11.10 10.91 -27.16
CA LEU A 11 11.02 9.53 -27.62
C LEU A 11 11.80 9.37 -28.92
N VAL A 12 12.94 8.69 -28.86
CA VAL A 12 13.89 8.56 -29.97
C VAL A 12 13.76 7.24 -30.73
N LYS A 13 13.27 6.17 -30.08
CA LYS A 13 13.11 4.84 -30.69
C LYS A 13 11.71 4.64 -31.26
N ARG A 14 11.56 3.88 -32.36
CA ARG A 14 10.25 3.56 -32.96
C ARG A 14 9.31 2.79 -32.02
N SER A 15 9.87 1.99 -31.11
CA SER A 15 9.14 1.23 -30.08
C SER A 15 8.60 2.12 -28.94
N GLN A 16 9.21 3.29 -28.73
CA GLN A 16 8.77 4.25 -27.71
C GLN A 16 7.55 5.03 -28.22
N LYS A 17 6.35 4.55 -27.87
CA LYS A 17 5.08 5.17 -28.29
C LYS A 17 4.58 6.23 -27.32
N VAL A 18 4.55 5.88 -26.03
CA VAL A 18 3.94 6.70 -24.97
C VAL A 18 4.92 7.00 -23.85
N TYR A 19 5.76 6.01 -23.49
CA TYR A 19 6.76 6.11 -22.44
C TYR A 19 8.14 5.78 -22.99
N CYS A 20 9.19 6.30 -22.35
CA CYS A 20 10.58 6.03 -22.73
C CYS A 20 11.03 4.62 -22.31
N SER A 21 10.40 4.03 -21.27
CA SER A 21 10.69 2.69 -20.74
C SER A 21 9.49 2.13 -19.98
N ASN A 22 9.53 0.81 -19.70
CA ASN A 22 8.55 0.15 -18.81
C ASN A 22 8.62 0.70 -17.37
N SER A 23 9.82 1.05 -16.88
CA SER A 23 9.98 1.67 -15.57
C SER A 23 9.29 3.03 -15.47
N CYS A 24 9.42 3.87 -16.51
CA CYS A 24 8.77 5.17 -16.55
C CYS A 24 7.24 5.03 -16.65
N GLN A 25 6.76 4.03 -17.41
CA GLN A 25 5.33 3.71 -17.42
C GLN A 25 4.81 3.27 -16.04
N ALA A 26 5.57 2.43 -15.33
CA ALA A 26 5.20 1.95 -14.01
C ALA A 26 5.17 3.09 -12.98
N ALA A 27 6.18 3.97 -12.99
CA ALA A 27 6.23 5.16 -12.14
C ALA A 27 5.02 6.07 -12.38
N ALA A 28 4.75 6.44 -13.63
CA ALA A 28 3.60 7.29 -13.98
C ALA A 28 2.25 6.66 -13.57
N ARG A 29 2.14 5.32 -13.64
CA ARG A 29 0.95 4.60 -13.14
C ARG A 29 0.85 4.64 -11.62
N SER A 30 1.97 4.50 -10.92
CA SER A 30 2.04 4.63 -9.46
C SER A 30 1.59 6.02 -9.02
N ASP A 31 2.15 7.07 -9.63
CA ASP A 31 1.83 8.47 -9.32
C ASP A 31 0.35 8.78 -9.53
N ALA A 32 -0.21 8.34 -10.66
CA ALA A 32 -1.64 8.52 -10.95
C ALA A 32 -2.55 7.79 -9.95
N ARG A 33 -2.16 6.58 -9.50
CA ARG A 33 -2.89 5.82 -8.49
C ARG A 33 -2.79 6.47 -7.12
N THR A 34 -1.60 6.90 -6.72
CA THR A 34 -1.37 7.64 -5.48
C THR A 34 -2.22 8.90 -5.45
N LYS A 35 -2.22 9.68 -6.54
CA LYS A 35 -3.04 10.89 -6.65
C LYS A 35 -4.53 10.59 -6.47
N ARG A 36 -5.08 9.64 -7.23
CA ARG A 36 -6.50 9.24 -7.11
C ARG A 36 -6.83 8.79 -5.69
N TRP A 37 -5.98 7.97 -5.10
CA TRP A 37 -6.15 7.46 -3.74
C TRP A 37 -6.19 8.60 -2.72
N LEU A 38 -5.24 9.55 -2.79
CA LEU A 38 -5.20 10.69 -1.87
C LEU A 38 -6.43 11.61 -2.02
N GLU A 39 -6.94 11.78 -3.23
CA GLU A 39 -8.10 12.64 -3.51
C GLU A 39 -9.44 12.01 -3.09
N THR A 40 -9.60 10.70 -3.27
CA THR A 40 -10.91 10.03 -3.18
C THR A 40 -11.02 8.99 -2.08
N GLY A 41 -9.89 8.51 -1.55
CA GLY A 41 -9.82 7.31 -0.73
C GLY A 41 -10.02 6.00 -1.51
N GLU A 42 -10.35 6.05 -2.81
CA GLU A 42 -10.48 4.85 -3.63
C GLU A 42 -9.11 4.27 -3.96
N ALA A 43 -8.88 3.06 -3.48
CA ALA A 43 -7.62 2.37 -3.70
C ALA A 43 -7.82 0.88 -3.85
N TYR A 44 -6.99 0.29 -4.70
CA TYR A 44 -6.66 -1.12 -4.59
C TYR A 44 -5.56 -1.26 -3.55
N VAL A 45 -5.81 -1.98 -2.47
CA VAL A 45 -4.81 -2.24 -1.42
C VAL A 45 -4.18 -3.59 -1.64
N ALA A 46 -2.84 -3.63 -1.62
CA ALA A 46 -2.08 -4.87 -1.62
C ALA A 46 -0.93 -4.82 -0.63
N THR A 47 -0.43 -6.00 -0.26
CA THR A 47 0.55 -6.19 0.81
C THR A 47 2.00 -6.28 0.31
N TYR A 48 2.24 -6.28 -1.01
CA TYR A 48 3.60 -6.33 -1.57
C TYR A 48 4.37 -5.03 -1.35
N HIS A 49 5.67 -5.13 -1.15
CA HIS A 49 6.54 -4.02 -0.71
C HIS A 49 6.57 -2.83 -1.69
N ASP A 50 6.45 -3.08 -2.99
CA ASP A 50 6.48 -2.09 -4.07
C ASP A 50 5.11 -1.47 -4.38
N HIS A 51 4.10 -1.72 -3.54
CA HIS A 51 2.77 -1.13 -3.71
C HIS A 51 2.81 0.38 -3.46
N TYR A 52 2.17 1.16 -4.34
CA TYR A 52 2.17 2.64 -4.31
C TYR A 52 1.75 3.22 -2.94
N ILE A 53 0.74 2.65 -2.28
CA ILE A 53 0.33 3.06 -0.92
C ILE A 53 1.45 2.82 0.09
N ARG A 54 2.09 1.65 0.03
CA ARG A 54 3.12 1.27 1.00
C ARG A 54 4.38 2.12 0.82
N GLN A 55 4.79 2.39 -0.42
CA GLN A 55 5.88 3.31 -0.72
C GLN A 55 5.58 4.71 -0.18
N TYR A 56 4.40 5.26 -0.51
CA TYR A 56 3.99 6.58 -0.03
C TYR A 56 4.00 6.69 1.50
N LEU A 57 3.47 5.68 2.20
CA LEU A 57 3.47 5.65 3.65
C LEU A 57 4.87 5.48 4.24
N ALA A 58 5.72 4.64 3.63
CA ALA A 58 7.09 4.45 4.07
C ALA A 58 7.89 5.75 3.95
N ASP A 59 7.78 6.46 2.82
CA ASP A 59 8.45 7.74 2.60
C ASP A 59 7.97 8.78 3.62
N ALA A 60 6.65 8.89 3.82
CA ALA A 60 6.05 9.80 4.79
C ALA A 60 6.42 9.48 6.26
N GLN A 61 6.81 8.24 6.55
CA GLN A 61 7.22 7.78 7.89
C GLN A 61 8.73 7.59 8.00
N SER A 62 9.52 8.05 7.02
CA SER A 62 10.97 7.86 6.96
C SER A 62 11.41 6.40 7.11
N GLY A 63 10.60 5.45 6.63
CA GLY A 63 10.85 4.02 6.74
C GLY A 63 10.69 3.45 8.15
N CYS A 64 10.08 4.18 9.09
CA CYS A 64 9.94 3.76 10.48
C CYS A 64 8.49 3.38 10.84
N CYS A 65 8.34 2.65 11.95
CA CYS A 65 7.04 2.36 12.55
C CYS A 65 6.32 3.66 12.97
N ALA A 66 5.06 3.82 12.57
CA ALA A 66 4.23 4.99 12.90
C ALA A 66 3.94 5.15 14.40
N ILE A 67 4.08 4.08 15.19
CA ILE A 67 3.73 4.08 16.62
C ILE A 67 4.97 4.30 17.49
N CYS A 68 6.00 3.48 17.30
CA CYS A 68 7.18 3.50 18.16
C CYS A 68 8.41 4.17 17.53
N GLY A 69 8.35 4.59 16.27
CA GLY A 69 9.51 5.13 15.55
C GLY A 69 10.61 4.11 15.25
N GLY A 70 10.41 2.82 15.56
CA GLY A 70 11.39 1.76 15.36
C GLY A 70 11.74 1.54 13.88
N SER A 71 12.98 1.15 13.62
CA SER A 71 13.51 0.91 12.29
C SER A 71 12.95 -0.37 11.64
N THR A 72 13.18 -0.50 10.33
CA THR A 72 12.89 -1.72 9.55
C THR A 72 14.00 -2.78 9.67
N ASN A 73 14.76 -2.80 10.76
CA ASN A 73 15.76 -3.81 11.04
C ASN A 73 15.56 -4.40 12.44
N TRP A 74 15.56 -5.72 12.53
CA TRP A 74 15.44 -6.45 13.78
C TRP A 74 16.35 -7.66 13.77
N GLN A 75 17.19 -7.82 14.80
CA GLN A 75 18.21 -8.89 14.88
C GLN A 75 19.06 -9.00 13.60
N ASN A 76 19.53 -7.87 13.07
CA ASN A 76 20.31 -7.77 11.82
C ASN A 76 19.60 -8.24 10.54
N LEU A 77 18.28 -8.48 10.60
CA LEU A 77 17.47 -8.87 9.45
C LEU A 77 16.44 -7.78 9.10
N PRO A 78 16.03 -7.65 7.84
CA PRO A 78 14.95 -6.74 7.44
C PRO A 78 13.65 -7.09 8.15
N LEU A 79 13.03 -6.09 8.77
CA LEU A 79 11.71 -6.17 9.39
C LEU A 79 10.68 -5.52 8.46
N THR A 80 9.69 -6.29 8.03
CA THR A 80 8.60 -5.76 7.20
C THR A 80 7.55 -5.10 8.08
N LEU A 81 7.23 -3.84 7.79
CA LEU A 81 6.12 -3.15 8.44
C LEU A 81 4.77 -3.65 7.89
N VAL A 82 3.80 -3.81 8.79
CA VAL A 82 2.41 -4.16 8.51
C VAL A 82 1.67 -2.89 8.05
N LEU A 83 0.86 -3.00 6.99
CA LEU A 83 -0.10 -1.95 6.66
C LEU A 83 -1.31 -2.12 7.57
N ASP A 84 -1.50 -1.14 8.45
CA ASP A 84 -2.56 -1.12 9.45
C ASP A 84 -3.64 -0.10 9.07
N HIS A 85 -4.89 -0.53 9.21
CA HIS A 85 -6.09 0.31 9.15
C HIS A 85 -6.47 0.65 10.59
N ILE A 86 -6.42 1.94 10.95
CA ILE A 86 -6.57 2.40 12.34
C ILE A 86 -7.91 1.97 12.94
N ASP A 87 -8.99 2.05 12.15
CA ASP A 87 -10.35 1.62 12.54
C ASP A 87 -10.60 0.10 12.40
N GLY A 88 -9.65 -0.63 11.79
CA GLY A 88 -9.76 -2.05 11.48
C GLY A 88 -10.66 -2.38 10.30
N ASP A 89 -11.25 -1.40 9.61
CA ASP A 89 -12.08 -1.61 8.41
C ASP A 89 -11.19 -1.70 7.16
N PRO A 90 -11.07 -2.88 6.52
CA PRO A 90 -10.23 -3.07 5.34
C PRO A 90 -10.72 -2.31 4.09
N THR A 91 -11.91 -1.71 4.14
CA THR A 91 -12.49 -0.93 3.04
C THR A 91 -12.23 0.57 3.18
N ASN A 92 -11.96 1.05 4.40
CA ASN A 92 -11.64 2.45 4.66
C ASN A 92 -10.18 2.76 4.33
N ASN A 93 -9.90 2.98 3.05
CA ASN A 93 -8.55 3.20 2.55
C ASN A 93 -8.11 4.66 2.61
N ARG A 94 -8.79 5.56 3.31
CA ARG A 94 -8.38 6.96 3.38
C ARG A 94 -6.97 7.09 3.97
N ARG A 95 -6.19 8.08 3.50
CA ARG A 95 -4.78 8.24 3.91
C ARG A 95 -4.64 8.33 5.43
N GLU A 96 -5.50 9.09 6.08
CA GLU A 96 -5.55 9.29 7.52
C GLU A 96 -5.84 8.01 8.31
N ASN A 97 -6.50 7.03 7.69
CA ASN A 97 -6.81 5.73 8.31
C ASN A 97 -5.69 4.70 8.11
N LEU A 98 -4.68 4.98 7.28
CA LEU A 98 -3.62 4.04 6.94
C LEU A 98 -2.28 4.44 7.56
N ARG A 99 -1.58 3.46 8.12
CA ARG A 99 -0.21 3.62 8.63
C ARG A 99 0.61 2.34 8.48
N LEU A 100 1.94 2.47 8.48
CA LEU A 100 2.84 1.32 8.58
C LEU A 100 3.29 1.13 10.02
N VAL A 101 3.11 -0.05 10.58
CA VAL A 101 3.47 -0.39 11.97
C VAL A 101 4.36 -1.62 12.02
N CYS A 102 5.25 -1.71 13.02
CA CYS A 102 6.04 -2.93 13.20
C CYS A 102 5.19 -4.07 13.79
N PRO A 103 5.56 -5.34 13.59
CA PRO A 103 4.80 -6.49 14.12
C PRO A 103 4.58 -6.45 15.64
N ASN A 104 5.53 -5.88 16.39
CA ASN A 104 5.41 -5.75 17.84
C ASN A 104 4.30 -4.75 18.23
N CYS A 105 4.22 -3.60 17.56
CA CYS A 105 3.15 -2.64 17.78
C CYS A 105 1.80 -3.16 17.26
N ASP A 106 1.77 -3.79 16.08
CA ASP A 106 0.57 -4.42 15.50
C ASP A 106 -0.08 -5.39 16.48
N SER A 107 0.72 -6.26 17.12
CA SER A 107 0.22 -7.25 18.09
C SER A 107 -0.45 -6.67 19.34
N GLN A 108 -0.19 -5.39 19.62
CA GLN A 108 -0.75 -4.67 20.77
C GLN A 108 -2.02 -3.88 20.42
N LEU A 109 -2.37 -3.79 19.12
CA LEU A 109 -3.54 -3.04 18.70
C LEU A 109 -4.86 -3.70 19.16
N PRO A 110 -5.90 -2.89 19.47
CA PRO A 110 -7.25 -3.40 19.70
C PRO A 110 -7.83 -4.12 18.49
N THR A 111 -7.39 -3.78 17.28
CA THR A 111 -7.79 -4.37 16.00
C THR A 111 -6.94 -5.58 15.60
N TYR A 112 -6.07 -6.08 16.49
CA TYR A 112 -5.20 -7.21 16.15
C TYR A 112 -5.97 -8.53 16.02
N LYS A 113 -5.94 -9.13 14.83
CA LYS A 113 -6.50 -10.47 14.52
C LYS A 113 -7.95 -10.64 15.01
N SER A 114 -8.20 -11.61 15.89
CA SER A 114 -9.54 -11.96 16.41
C SER A 114 -10.13 -10.89 17.32
N ARG A 115 -9.34 -9.87 17.71
CA ARG A 115 -9.83 -8.70 18.45
C ARG A 115 -10.63 -7.75 17.56
N ASN A 116 -10.37 -7.73 16.24
CA ASN A 116 -11.13 -6.95 15.25
C ASN A 116 -12.51 -7.57 14.93
N ARG A 117 -13.38 -7.60 15.93
CA ARG A 117 -14.74 -8.15 15.82
C ARG A 117 -15.66 -7.07 15.22
N GLY A 118 -16.34 -7.41 14.13
CA GLY A 118 -17.31 -6.52 13.49
C GLY A 118 -16.76 -5.77 12.27
N ASN A 119 -15.49 -5.33 12.29
CA ASN A 119 -14.92 -4.52 11.20
C ASN A 119 -14.05 -5.31 10.22
N GLY A 120 -13.94 -6.64 10.41
CA GLY A 120 -13.16 -7.50 9.53
C GLY A 120 -13.80 -7.70 8.15
N ARG A 121 -13.12 -8.48 7.30
CA ARG A 121 -13.56 -8.83 5.94
C ARG A 121 -14.85 -9.67 5.93
N HIS A 122 -16.01 -9.02 5.86
CA HIS A 122 -17.33 -9.67 5.87
C HIS A 122 -17.46 -10.76 4.79
N PHE A 123 -17.00 -10.46 3.57
CA PHE A 123 -17.05 -11.39 2.44
C PHE A 123 -16.37 -12.74 2.73
N ARG A 124 -15.37 -12.79 3.63
CA ARG A 124 -14.73 -14.07 4.01
C ARG A 124 -15.68 -14.93 4.84
N ARG A 125 -16.46 -14.31 5.74
CA ARG A 125 -17.44 -15.01 6.57
C ARG A 125 -18.58 -15.56 5.71
N GLU A 126 -19.12 -14.75 4.79
CA GLU A 126 -20.12 -15.20 3.80
C GLU A 126 -19.59 -16.39 3.00
N ARG A 127 -18.36 -16.27 2.46
CA ARG A 127 -17.73 -17.34 1.69
C ARG A 127 -17.62 -18.66 2.47
N TYR A 128 -17.18 -18.60 3.73
CA TYR A 128 -17.11 -19.79 4.59
C TYR A 128 -18.50 -20.35 4.96
N ALA A 129 -19.48 -19.48 5.22
CA ALA A 129 -20.86 -19.89 5.48
C ALA A 129 -21.48 -20.61 4.26
N ASN A 130 -21.10 -20.19 3.06
CA ASN A 130 -21.52 -20.81 1.79
C ASN A 130 -20.74 -22.10 1.43
N GLY A 131 -19.91 -22.63 2.34
CA GLY A 131 -19.11 -23.83 2.09
C GLY A 131 -17.99 -23.65 1.05
N GLN A 132 -17.67 -22.40 0.69
CA GLN A 132 -16.64 -22.07 -0.29
C GLN A 132 -15.28 -21.90 0.42
N SER A 133 -14.69 -23.01 0.85
CA SER A 133 -13.24 -23.07 1.06
C SER A 133 -12.58 -23.47 -0.26
N TYR A 134 -11.46 -22.84 -0.60
CA TYR A 134 -10.59 -23.40 -1.64
C TYR A 134 -10.04 -24.75 -1.18
#